data_AF-A0A2N4S7P2-F1
#
_entry.id   AF-A0A2N4S7P2-F1
#
_cell.length_a   1.000
_cell.length_b   1.000
_cell.length_c   1.000
_cell.angle_alpha   90.00
_cell.angle_beta   90.00
_cell.angle_gamma   90.00
#
_symmetry.space_group_name_H-M   'P 1'
#
loop_
_entity.id
_entity.type
_entity.pdbx_description
1 polymer ?
#
loop_
_entity_poly.entity_id
_entity_poly.type
_entity_poly.pdbx_seq_one_letter_code
_entity_poly.pdbx_strand_id
1 'polypeptide(L)'
;MSVPVRIIKKVVGTVDDNRSLLPRLIVGLIFLSEGIQKYLFPELVGTGRFEKIGFSDPAFWAYFVGTFEIICGSLVLLGLFTRIASIPLFIIMMTAFVTTKWPILINSGFWTMAHEYRTDFAMTLLLIYLFIYGAGKWSFDSKIYHSFRT
;
A
#
# COMPACT_ATOMS: atom_id res chain seq x y z
N MET A 1 -9.55 31.76 2.84
CA MET A 1 -9.88 30.34 2.57
C MET A 1 -9.97 29.62 3.91
N SER A 2 -11.08 28.97 4.23
CA SER A 2 -11.25 28.28 5.52
C SER A 2 -10.24 27.13 5.68
N VAL A 3 -9.74 26.91 6.90
CA VAL A 3 -8.81 25.83 7.27
C VAL A 3 -9.14 24.46 6.64
N PRO A 4 -10.41 23.97 6.62
CA PRO A 4 -10.76 22.69 6.00
C PRO A 4 -10.43 22.60 4.51
N VAL A 5 -10.60 23.69 3.74
CA VAL A 5 -10.35 23.70 2.30
C VAL A 5 -8.86 23.57 1.98
N ARG A 6 -7.99 24.06 2.87
CA ARG A 6 -6.53 23.96 2.71
C ARG A 6 -6.03 22.53 2.92
N ILE A 7 -6.65 21.78 3.83
CA ILE A 7 -6.32 20.37 4.09
C ILE A 7 -6.73 19.50 2.90
N ILE A 8 -7.95 19.69 2.40
CA ILE A 8 -8.47 18.94 1.23
C ILE A 8 -7.58 19.17 0.01
N LYS A 9 -7.18 20.42 -0.28
CA LYS A 9 -6.25 20.71 -1.39
C LYS A 9 -4.88 20.05 -1.23
N LYS A 10 -4.39 19.87 0.00
CA LYS A 10 -3.10 19.19 0.25
C LYS A 10 -3.20 17.68 0.07
N VAL A 11 -4.33 17.08 0.45
CA VAL A 11 -4.60 15.65 0.32
C VAL A 11 -4.79 15.25 -1.15
N VAL A 12 -5.56 16.04 -1.90
CA VAL A 12 -5.93 15.76 -3.29
C VAL A 12 -4.89 16.34 -4.28
N GLY A 13 -3.95 17.16 -3.78
CA GLY A 13 -2.89 17.76 -4.58
C GLY A 13 -1.99 16.71 -5.23
N THR A 14 -1.93 16.74 -6.56
CA THR A 14 -1.22 15.77 -7.39
C THR A 14 -0.41 16.46 -8.49
N VAL A 15 0.64 15.79 -8.99
CA VAL A 15 1.33 16.22 -10.22
C VAL A 15 0.39 16.15 -11.43
N ASP A 16 0.58 17.07 -12.38
CA ASP A 16 -0.22 17.18 -13.62
C ASP A 16 0.38 16.38 -14.80
N ASP A 17 1.17 15.36 -14.49
CA ASP A 17 1.77 14.45 -15.45
C ASP A 17 1.33 12.99 -15.23
N ASN A 18 1.77 12.09 -16.12
CA ASN A 18 1.38 10.68 -16.10
C ASN A 18 2.36 9.78 -15.32
N ARG A 19 3.38 10.34 -14.64
CA ARG A 19 4.47 9.55 -14.04
C ARG A 19 3.99 8.66 -12.90
N SER A 20 2.90 9.04 -12.24
CA SER A 20 2.29 8.27 -11.15
C SER A 20 1.36 7.15 -11.61
N LEU A 21 1.06 7.04 -12.92
CA LEU A 21 0.15 6.02 -13.44
C LEU A 21 0.69 4.61 -13.25
N LEU A 22 1.93 4.35 -13.70
CA LEU A 22 2.55 3.03 -13.58
C LEU A 22 2.76 2.63 -12.11
N PRO A 23 3.31 3.49 -11.22
CA PRO A 23 3.40 3.20 -9.79
C PRO A 23 2.04 2.85 -9.17
N ARG A 24 0.97 3.56 -9.53
CA ARG A 24 -0.38 3.25 -9.04
C ARG A 24 -0.89 1.91 -9.51
N LEU A 25 -0.72 1.57 -10.79
CA LEU A 25 -1.14 0.28 -11.32
C LEU A 25 -0.40 -0.86 -10.62
N ILE A 26 0.91 -0.74 -10.48
CA ILE A 26 1.74 -1.77 -9.81
C ILE A 26 1.30 -1.93 -8.35
N VAL A 27 1.29 -0.82 -7.59
CA VAL A 27 0.96 -0.85 -6.16
C VAL A 27 -0.48 -1.32 -5.94
N GLY A 28 -1.42 -0.72 -6.68
CA GLY A 28 -2.84 -1.00 -6.55
C GLY A 28 -3.20 -2.44 -6.89
N LEU A 29 -2.68 -2.99 -8.00
CA LEU A 29 -2.97 -4.37 -8.41
C LEU A 29 -2.36 -5.39 -7.45
N ILE A 30 -1.12 -5.19 -7.01
CA ILE A 30 -0.45 -6.12 -6.10
C ILE A 30 -1.17 -6.13 -4.76
N PHE A 31 -1.42 -4.98 -4.13
CA PHE A 31 -2.12 -4.96 -2.83
C PHE A 31 -3.56 -5.47 -2.93
N LEU A 32 -4.28 -5.11 -4.00
CA LEU A 32 -5.64 -5.59 -4.18
C LEU A 32 -5.67 -7.12 -4.31
N SER A 33 -4.78 -7.68 -5.14
CA SER A 33 -4.70 -9.13 -5.33
C SER A 33 -4.23 -9.86 -4.06
N GLU A 34 -3.20 -9.36 -3.38
CA GLU A 34 -2.72 -9.94 -2.10
C GLU A 34 -3.79 -9.90 -1.01
N GLY A 35 -4.53 -8.80 -0.90
CA GLY A 35 -5.61 -8.67 0.05
C GLY A 35 -6.76 -9.65 -0.23
N ILE A 36 -7.17 -9.81 -1.50
CA ILE A 36 -8.18 -10.80 -1.90
C ILE A 36 -7.70 -12.23 -1.62
N GLN A 37 -6.44 -12.54 -1.91
CA GLN A 37 -5.88 -13.86 -1.71
C GLN A 37 -5.88 -14.28 -0.23
N LYS A 38 -5.76 -13.35 0.74
CA LYS A 38 -5.89 -13.65 2.17
C LYS A 38 -7.26 -14.23 2.55
N TYR A 39 -8.30 -13.90 1.80
CA TYR A 39 -9.65 -14.46 1.96
C TYR A 39 -9.84 -15.76 1.16
N LEU A 40 -9.31 -15.83 -0.06
CA LEU A 40 -9.47 -17.00 -0.93
C LEU A 40 -8.60 -18.19 -0.51
N PHE A 41 -7.40 -17.91 0.03
CA PHE A 41 -6.42 -18.92 0.42
C PHE A 41 -5.93 -18.70 1.86
N PRO A 42 -6.80 -18.88 2.88
CA PRO A 42 -6.47 -18.58 4.27
C PRO A 42 -5.26 -19.36 4.79
N GLU A 43 -5.11 -20.64 4.41
CA GLU A 43 -4.01 -21.48 4.89
C GLU A 43 -2.64 -21.10 4.31
N LEU A 44 -2.61 -20.60 3.06
CA LEU A 44 -1.38 -20.30 2.34
C LEU A 44 -0.84 -18.90 2.66
N VAL A 45 -1.72 -17.89 2.57
CA VAL A 45 -1.33 -16.47 2.65
C VAL A 45 -2.14 -15.67 3.67
N GLY A 46 -3.27 -16.20 4.16
CA GLY A 46 -4.09 -15.59 5.20
C GLY A 46 -3.74 -16.09 6.60
N THR A 47 -4.73 -16.60 7.32
CA THR A 47 -4.63 -17.06 8.72
C THR A 47 -3.47 -18.01 8.98
N GLY A 48 -3.24 -19.01 8.12
CA GLY A 48 -2.17 -19.99 8.28
C GLY A 48 -0.77 -19.38 8.10
N ARG A 49 -0.64 -18.30 7.33
CA ARG A 49 0.63 -17.56 7.22
C ARG A 49 0.90 -16.73 8.46
N PHE A 50 -0.12 -16.06 9.00
CA PHE A 50 0.00 -15.25 10.22
C PHE A 50 0.28 -16.11 11.46
N GLU A 51 -0.26 -17.33 11.50
CA GLU A 51 0.04 -18.32 12.54
C GLU A 51 1.52 -18.73 12.50
N LYS A 52 2.06 -19.03 11.31
CA LYS A 52 3.49 -19.36 11.13
C LYS A 52 4.43 -18.22 11.53
N ILE A 53 3.97 -16.97 11.42
CA ILE A 53 4.73 -15.78 11.84
C ILE A 53 4.69 -15.62 13.37
N GLY A 54 3.70 -16.21 14.06
CA GLY A 54 3.58 -16.19 15.52
C GLY A 54 2.67 -15.09 16.07
N PHE A 55 1.72 -14.59 15.29
CA PHE A 55 0.71 -13.65 15.80
C PHE A 55 -0.26 -14.33 16.77
N SER A 56 -0.62 -13.67 17.88
CA SER A 56 -1.51 -14.24 18.91
C SER A 56 -2.94 -14.52 18.43
N ASP A 57 -3.46 -13.70 17.51
CA ASP A 57 -4.74 -13.92 16.83
C ASP A 57 -4.56 -13.86 15.30
N PRO A 58 -4.15 -14.98 14.67
CA PRO A 58 -3.85 -15.00 13.24
C PRO A 58 -5.04 -14.65 12.36
N ALA A 59 -6.25 -15.00 12.79
CA ALA A 59 -7.47 -14.76 12.02
C ALA A 59 -7.80 -13.27 11.97
N PHE A 60 -7.82 -12.62 13.14
CA PHE A 60 -8.06 -11.18 13.21
C PHE A 60 -7.03 -10.40 12.39
N TRP A 61 -5.73 -10.66 12.58
CA TRP A 61 -4.69 -9.92 11.88
C TRP A 61 -4.68 -10.16 10.37
N ALA A 62 -4.89 -11.39 9.91
CA ALA A 62 -4.95 -11.71 8.49
C ALA A 62 -6.09 -10.96 7.78
N TYR A 63 -7.30 -10.99 8.34
CA TYR A 63 -8.45 -10.31 7.75
C TYR A 63 -8.39 -8.79 7.92
N PHE A 64 -7.85 -8.30 9.03
CA PHE A 64 -7.61 -6.87 9.24
C PHE A 64 -6.67 -6.31 8.16
N VAL A 65 -5.49 -6.94 8.00
CA VAL A 65 -4.52 -6.55 6.97
C VAL A 65 -5.12 -6.69 5.58
N GLY A 66 -5.74 -7.83 5.26
CA GLY A 66 -6.34 -8.07 3.95
C GLY A 66 -7.41 -7.04 3.58
N THR A 67 -8.23 -6.61 4.54
CA THR A 67 -9.24 -5.55 4.31
C THR A 67 -8.60 -4.23 3.94
N PHE A 68 -7.57 -3.80 4.68
CA PHE A 68 -6.86 -2.57 4.39
C PHE A 68 -6.14 -2.62 3.05
N GLU A 69 -5.54 -3.76 2.69
CA GLU A 69 -4.91 -3.96 1.39
C GLU A 69 -5.92 -3.86 0.24
N ILE A 70 -7.11 -4.45 0.37
CA ILE A 70 -8.18 -4.36 -0.64
C ILE A 70 -8.66 -2.92 -0.79
N ILE A 71 -9.02 -2.27 0.32
CA ILE A 71 -9.60 -0.92 0.30
C ILE A 71 -8.55 0.08 -0.19
N CYS A 72 -7.39 0.14 0.44
CA CYS A 72 -6.35 1.09 0.07
C CYS A 72 -5.73 0.77 -1.29
N GLY A 73 -5.55 -0.50 -1.64
CA GLY A 73 -5.11 -0.92 -2.97
C GLY A 73 -6.06 -0.47 -4.08
N SER A 74 -7.37 -0.63 -3.87
CA SER A 74 -8.41 -0.12 -4.78
C SER A 74 -8.38 1.41 -4.90
N LEU A 75 -8.26 2.12 -3.78
CA LEU A 75 -8.17 3.57 -3.76
C LEU A 75 -6.95 4.08 -4.53
N VAL A 76 -5.78 3.50 -4.31
CA VAL A 76 -4.55 3.80 -5.06
C VAL A 76 -4.73 3.49 -6.55
N LEU A 77 -5.34 2.35 -6.89
CA LEU A 77 -5.57 1.93 -8.27
C LEU A 77 -6.46 2.94 -9.01
N LEU A 78 -7.54 3.38 -8.38
CA LEU A 78 -8.46 4.40 -8.92
C LEU A 78 -7.84 5.81 -8.89
N GLY A 79 -6.82 6.03 -8.06
CA GLY A 79 -6.22 7.35 -7.86
C GLY A 79 -7.11 8.27 -7.03
N LEU A 80 -7.74 7.72 -6.00
CA LEU A 80 -8.61 8.42 -5.07
C LEU A 80 -7.97 8.44 -3.68
N PHE A 81 -7.76 9.63 -3.11
CA PHE A 81 -7.06 9.85 -1.85
C PHE A 81 -5.72 9.13 -1.77
N THR A 82 -4.95 9.15 -2.86
CA THR A 82 -3.79 8.26 -3.04
C THR A 82 -2.74 8.46 -1.95
N ARG A 83 -2.50 9.71 -1.51
CA ARG A 83 -1.56 10.02 -0.41
C ARG A 83 -1.99 9.45 0.94
N ILE A 84 -3.29 9.39 1.20
CA ILE A 84 -3.81 8.85 2.46
C ILE A 84 -3.80 7.32 2.37
N ALA A 85 -4.25 6.76 1.25
CA ALA A 85 -4.29 5.31 1.04
C ALA A 85 -2.90 4.66 1.05
N SER A 86 -1.83 5.38 0.67
CA SER A 86 -0.47 4.86 0.77
C SER A 86 0.07 4.77 2.19
N ILE A 87 -0.48 5.49 3.18
CA ILE A 87 -0.02 5.42 4.57
C ILE A 87 -0.31 4.05 5.22
N PRO A 88 -1.56 3.52 5.23
CA PRO A 88 -1.82 2.19 5.76
C PRO A 88 -1.03 1.10 5.05
N LEU A 89 -0.94 1.16 3.72
CA LEU A 89 -0.17 0.19 2.93
C LEU A 89 1.32 0.20 3.29
N PHE A 90 1.88 1.39 3.55
CA PHE A 90 3.27 1.53 4.00
C PHE A 90 3.48 0.94 5.39
N ILE A 91 2.54 1.15 6.32
CA ILE A 91 2.59 0.54 7.67
C ILE A 91 2.56 -0.98 7.57
N ILE A 92 1.74 -1.55 6.68
CA ILE A 92 1.68 -2.99 6.44
C ILE A 92 3.04 -3.50 5.93
N MET A 93 3.68 -2.81 4.98
CA MET A 93 5.02 -3.18 4.50
C MET A 93 6.08 -3.12 5.60
N MET A 94 6.06 -2.08 6.44
CA MET A 94 6.99 -1.97 7.57
C MET A 94 6.80 -3.11 8.57
N THR A 95 5.55 -3.46 8.88
CA THR A 95 5.22 -4.58 9.76
C THR A 95 5.68 -5.90 9.15
N ALA A 96 5.44 -6.11 7.86
CA ALA A 96 5.88 -7.30 7.13
C ALA A 96 7.42 -7.44 7.13
N PHE A 97 8.15 -6.33 6.95
CA PHE A 97 9.61 -6.32 7.03
C PHE A 97 10.13 -6.76 8.40
N VAL A 98 9.61 -6.16 9.47
CA VAL A 98 10.03 -6.48 10.85
C VAL A 98 9.69 -7.91 11.24
N THR A 99 8.51 -8.40 10.84
CA THR A 99 8.02 -9.72 11.26
C THR A 99 8.59 -10.87 10.44
N THR A 100 8.85 -10.65 9.15
CA THR A 100 9.26 -11.75 8.24
C THR A 100 10.71 -11.63 7.78
N LYS A 101 11.20 -10.44 7.46
CA LYS A 101 12.50 -10.25 6.80
C LYS A 101 13.64 -10.06 7.79
N TRP A 102 13.36 -9.40 8.91
CA TRP A 102 14.33 -9.25 10.00
C TRP A 102 14.80 -10.61 10.56
N PRO A 103 13.93 -11.59 10.84
CA PRO A 103 14.39 -12.92 11.24
C PRO A 103 15.20 -13.64 10.16
N ILE A 104 14.85 -13.49 8.88
CA ILE A 104 15.60 -14.11 7.77
C ILE A 104 17.00 -13.50 7.66
N LEU A 105 17.15 -12.19 7.86
CA LEU A 105 18.45 -11.52 7.86
C LEU A 105 19.38 -12.11 8.93
N ILE A 106 18.86 -12.34 10.14
CA ILE A 106 19.62 -12.88 11.27
C ILE A 106 19.97 -14.35 11.04
N ASN A 107 19.02 -15.16 10.56
CA ASN A 107 19.18 -16.61 10.51
C ASN A 107 19.81 -17.13 9.20
N SER A 108 19.54 -16.48 8.07
CA SER A 108 19.87 -16.96 6.72
C SER A 108 20.80 -16.02 5.95
N GLY A 109 21.18 -14.89 6.54
CA GLY A 109 22.11 -13.92 5.99
C GLY A 109 21.50 -12.93 4.99
N PHE A 110 22.31 -11.93 4.62
CA PHE A 110 21.86 -10.78 3.83
C PHE A 110 21.36 -11.14 2.44
N TRP A 111 22.08 -12.01 1.70
CA TRP A 111 21.73 -12.33 0.32
C TRP A 111 20.41 -13.08 0.19
N THR A 112 20.12 -14.01 1.10
CA THR A 112 18.84 -14.73 1.16
C THR A 112 17.69 -13.76 1.45
N MET A 113 17.88 -12.89 2.45
CA MET A 113 16.90 -11.85 2.76
C MET A 113 16.66 -10.92 1.57
N ALA A 114 17.72 -10.43 0.93
CA ALA A 114 17.60 -9.53 -0.22
C ALA A 114 16.84 -10.17 -1.40
N HIS A 115 17.07 -11.48 -1.64
CA HIS A 115 16.35 -12.21 -2.67
C HIS A 115 14.85 -12.33 -2.36
N GLU A 116 14.49 -12.63 -1.12
CA GLU A 116 13.09 -12.74 -0.69
C GLU A 116 12.40 -11.38 -0.47
N TYR A 117 13.14 -10.30 -0.24
CA TYR A 117 12.61 -8.97 0.09
C TYR A 117 12.47 -8.06 -1.15
N ARG A 118 12.99 -8.47 -2.30
CA ARG A 118 13.03 -7.63 -3.53
C ARG A 118 11.69 -7.01 -3.91
N THR A 119 10.59 -7.75 -3.79
CA THR A 119 9.24 -7.30 -4.11
C THR A 119 8.75 -6.27 -3.11
N ASP A 120 8.86 -6.57 -1.82
CA ASP A 120 8.43 -5.71 -0.71
C ASP A 120 9.23 -4.40 -0.69
N PHE A 121 10.54 -4.46 -0.99
CA PHE A 121 11.40 -3.28 -1.12
C PHE A 121 10.92 -2.36 -2.24
N ALA A 122 10.70 -2.91 -3.44
CA ALA A 122 10.19 -2.15 -4.58
C ALA A 122 8.83 -1.52 -4.26
N MET A 123 7.91 -2.29 -3.66
CA MET A 123 6.59 -1.82 -3.25
C MET A 123 6.67 -0.69 -2.22
N THR A 124 7.57 -0.80 -1.25
CA THR A 124 7.81 0.24 -0.24
C THR A 124 8.29 1.54 -0.89
N LEU A 125 9.24 1.48 -1.83
CA LEU A 125 9.72 2.66 -2.55
C LEU A 125 8.63 3.28 -3.43
N LEU A 126 7.80 2.46 -4.09
CA LEU A 126 6.68 2.96 -4.89
C LEU A 126 5.60 3.63 -4.01
N LEU A 127 5.35 3.11 -2.81
CA LEU A 127 4.46 3.76 -1.84
C LEU A 127 5.00 5.12 -1.39
N ILE A 128 6.30 5.22 -1.12
CA ILE A 128 6.96 6.51 -0.80
C ILE A 128 6.82 7.48 -1.97
N TYR A 129 7.05 7.01 -3.20
CA TYR A 129 6.86 7.81 -4.41
C TYR A 129 5.43 8.35 -4.50
N LEU A 130 4.42 7.50 -4.33
CA LEU A 130 3.01 7.90 -4.38
C LEU A 130 2.62 8.85 -3.25
N PHE A 131 3.23 8.71 -2.07
CA PHE A 131 3.03 9.63 -0.96
C PHE A 131 3.56 11.05 -1.26
N ILE A 132 4.74 11.14 -1.90
CA ILE A 132 5.39 12.41 -2.25
C ILE A 132 4.67 13.09 -3.43
N TYR A 133 4.48 12.36 -4.54
CA TYR A 133 4.01 12.91 -5.82
C TYR A 133 2.49 12.84 -6.02
N GLY A 134 1.78 11.97 -5.29
CA GLY A 134 0.33 11.82 -5.40
C GLY A 134 -0.11 10.91 -6.55
N ALA A 135 -1.31 11.16 -7.08
CA ALA A 135 -2.04 10.22 -7.94
C ALA A 135 -1.78 10.37 -9.46
N GLY A 136 -1.13 11.44 -9.90
CA GLY A 136 -0.96 11.85 -11.31
C GLY A 136 -2.21 12.45 -11.97
N LYS A 137 -2.08 12.86 -13.23
CA LYS A 137 -3.13 13.48 -14.06
C LYS A 137 -4.34 12.57 -14.31
N TRP A 138 -4.10 11.29 -14.52
CA TRP A 138 -5.15 10.28 -14.80
C TRP A 138 -5.70 9.69 -13.50
N SER A 139 -6.17 10.55 -12.60
CA SER A 139 -6.69 10.17 -11.29
C SER A 139 -8.03 10.83 -11.00
N PHE A 140 -8.84 10.20 -10.14
CA PHE A 140 -10.02 10.88 -9.60
C PHE A 140 -9.62 12.08 -8.73
N ASP A 141 -8.47 12.01 -8.04
CA ASP A 141 -7.90 13.14 -7.32
C ASP A 141 -7.69 14.36 -8.23
N SER A 142 -7.13 14.19 -9.43
CA SER A 142 -6.94 15.29 -10.39
C SER A 142 -8.27 15.92 -10.84
N LYS A 143 -9.30 15.09 -11.10
CA LYS A 143 -10.65 15.58 -11.44
C LYS A 143 -11.26 16.40 -10.30
N ILE A 144 -11.17 15.90 -9.07
CA ILE A 144 -11.67 16.58 -7.87
C ILE A 144 -10.91 17.90 -7.66
N TYR A 145 -9.58 17.88 -7.78
CA TYR A 145 -8.74 19.07 -7.60
C TYR A 145 -9.08 20.18 -8.61
N HIS A 146 -9.31 19.82 -9.88
CA HIS A 146 -9.69 20.78 -10.92
C HIS A 146 -11.09 21.39 -10.67
N SER A 147 -12.03 20.63 -10.12
CA SER A 147 -13.37 21.12 -9.76
C SER A 147 -13.36 22.17 -8.64
N PHE A 148 -12.33 22.20 -7.79
CA PHE A 148 -12.17 23.22 -6.73
C PHE A 148 -11.43 24.48 -7.20
N ARG A 149 -11.07 24.56 -8.49
CA ARG A 149 -10.32 25.68 -9.09
C ARG A 149 -11.18 26.57 -10.01
N THR A 150 -12.27 26.02 -10.55
CA THR A 150 -13.39 26.75 -11.19
C THR A 150 -14.35 27.30 -10.15
#